data_AF-A0A162QLZ1-F1
#
_entry.id   AF-A0A162QLZ1-F1
#
_cell.length_a   1.000
_cell.length_b   1.000
_cell.length_c   1.000
_cell.angle_alpha   90.00
_cell.angle_beta   90.00
_cell.angle_gamma   90.00
#
_symmetry.space_group_name_H-M   'P 1'
#
loop_
_entity.id
_entity.type
_entity.pdbx_description
1 polymer ?
#
loop_
_entity_poly.entity_id
_entity_poly.type
_entity_poly.pdbx_seq_one_letter_code
_entity_poly.pdbx_strand_id
1 'polypeptide(L)'
;MRDWTPVEIEFLKEKSFLLKTDEIAKLLGRTKHSVKSKIENMIFKGQLLNRDGSKGHRNINNNSESKGRNKTKELNIIKESFNLKDDIKIKAKISTRQAEIIEGKIIQKTDFMIIVKAGNYPISFKYIDFYTKNCIVIQ
;
A
#
# COMPACT_ATOMS: atom_id res chain seq x y z
N MET A 1 -30.14 21.53 6.43
CA MET A 1 -29.00 21.43 7.39
C MET A 1 -28.71 22.83 7.92
N ARG A 2 -28.39 22.99 9.20
CA ARG A 2 -28.04 24.31 9.77
C ARG A 2 -26.57 24.61 9.52
N ASP A 3 -26.30 25.63 8.72
CA ASP A 3 -24.94 26.06 8.38
C ASP A 3 -24.18 26.64 9.57
N TRP A 4 -22.85 26.58 9.51
CA TRP A 4 -21.96 27.11 10.53
C TRP A 4 -21.74 28.60 10.30
N THR A 5 -22.08 29.42 11.28
CA THR A 5 -21.85 30.87 11.17
C THR A 5 -20.38 31.21 11.42
N PRO A 6 -19.88 32.35 10.93
CA PRO A 6 -18.50 32.79 11.20
C PRO A 6 -18.21 32.89 12.71
N VAL A 7 -19.18 33.35 13.50
CA VAL A 7 -19.08 33.47 14.97
C VAL A 7 -18.91 32.09 15.62
N GLU A 8 -19.68 31.09 15.18
CA GLU A 8 -19.54 29.71 15.68
C GLU A 8 -18.16 29.11 15.30
N ILE A 9 -17.64 29.47 14.13
CA ILE A 9 -16.32 29.02 13.66
C ILE A 9 -15.18 29.65 14.48
N GLU A 10 -15.26 30.94 14.78
CA GLU A 10 -14.29 31.63 15.65
C GLU A 10 -14.33 31.06 17.07
N PHE A 11 -15.52 30.82 17.61
CA PHE A 11 -15.70 30.18 18.90
C PHE A 11 -15.03 28.79 18.95
N LEU A 12 -15.17 27.99 17.89
CA LEU A 12 -14.48 26.71 17.79
C LEU A 12 -12.96 26.89 17.77
N LYS A 13 -12.42 27.88 17.06
CA LYS A 13 -10.97 28.13 17.04
C LYS A 13 -10.38 28.43 18.41
N GLU A 14 -11.09 29.21 19.21
CA GLU A 14 -10.62 29.60 20.53
C GLU A 14 -10.84 28.49 21.57
N LYS A 15 -12.03 27.88 21.58
CA LYS A 15 -12.46 26.98 22.66
C LYS A 15 -12.24 25.50 22.40
N SER A 16 -12.00 25.06 21.16
CA SER A 16 -11.82 23.62 20.84
C SER A 16 -10.64 22.98 21.56
N PHE A 17 -9.66 23.78 21.96
CA PHE A 17 -8.48 23.33 22.71
C PHE A 17 -8.70 23.24 24.21
N LEU A 18 -9.65 24.00 24.74
CA LEU A 18 -9.87 24.19 26.17
C LEU A 18 -10.99 23.29 26.69
N LEU A 19 -12.06 23.12 25.91
CA LEU A 19 -13.29 22.46 26.34
C LEU A 19 -13.47 21.08 25.69
N LYS A 20 -14.21 20.20 26.36
CA LYS A 20 -14.62 18.93 25.77
C LYS A 20 -15.71 19.19 24.72
N THR A 21 -15.77 18.34 23.69
CA THR A 21 -16.77 18.45 22.60
C THR A 21 -18.22 18.49 23.12
N ASP A 22 -18.49 17.83 24.24
CA ASP A 22 -19.82 17.83 24.89
C ASP A 22 -20.21 19.19 25.47
N GLU A 23 -19.25 19.94 26.00
CA GLU A 23 -19.47 21.27 26.57
C GLU A 23 -19.65 22.31 25.47
N ILE A 24 -18.84 22.20 24.41
CA ILE A 24 -18.96 23.03 23.20
C ILE A 24 -20.32 22.81 22.53
N ALA A 25 -20.78 21.56 22.46
CA ALA A 25 -22.09 21.22 21.91
C ALA A 25 -23.23 21.89 22.69
N LYS A 26 -23.17 21.88 24.03
CA LYS A 26 -24.15 22.56 24.88
C LYS A 26 -24.13 24.08 24.66
N LEU A 27 -22.95 24.69 24.62
CA LEU A 27 -22.78 26.14 24.45
C LEU A 27 -23.27 26.64 23.08
N LEU A 28 -23.08 25.84 22.03
CA LEU A 28 -23.51 26.18 20.67
C LEU A 28 -24.94 25.73 20.33
N GLY A 29 -25.61 25.02 21.24
CA GLY A 29 -26.92 24.41 20.98
C GLY A 29 -26.88 23.41 19.80
N ARG A 30 -25.76 22.71 19.60
CA ARG A 30 -25.55 21.75 18.52
C ARG A 30 -25.37 20.34 19.09
N THR A 31 -25.46 19.33 18.23
CA THR A 31 -25.16 17.95 18.63
C THR A 31 -23.66 17.75 18.75
N LYS A 32 -23.23 16.92 19.71
CA LYS A 32 -21.83 16.49 19.88
C LYS A 32 -21.21 16.02 18.56
N HIS A 33 -21.95 15.24 17.79
CA HIS A 33 -21.49 14.70 16.52
C HIS A 33 -21.23 15.80 15.48
N SER A 34 -22.14 16.79 15.38
CA SER A 34 -21.96 17.93 14.47
C SER A 34 -20.72 18.74 14.82
N VAL A 35 -20.50 19.02 16.11
CA VAL A 35 -19.32 19.73 16.60
C VAL A 35 -18.04 18.93 16.31
N LYS A 36 -18.02 17.63 16.64
CA LYS A 36 -16.87 16.74 16.38
C LYS A 36 -16.48 16.73 14.90
N SER A 37 -17.45 16.49 14.02
CA SER A 37 -17.23 16.44 12.58
C SER A 37 -16.70 17.77 12.04
N LYS A 38 -17.21 18.89 12.56
CA LYS A 38 -16.72 20.23 12.18
C LYS A 38 -15.28 20.46 12.63
N ILE A 39 -14.93 20.12 13.87
CA ILE A 39 -13.56 20.25 14.40
C ILE A 39 -12.58 19.40 13.58
N GLU A 40 -12.92 18.14 13.29
CA GLU A 40 -12.11 17.26 12.44
C GLU A 40 -11.92 17.82 11.02
N ASN A 41 -12.97 18.41 10.43
CA ASN A 41 -12.86 19.08 9.14
C ASN A 41 -11.95 20.31 9.18
N MET A 42 -12.01 21.09 10.27
CA MET A 42 -11.17 22.27 10.45
C MET A 42 -9.70 21.90 10.67
N ILE A 43 -9.42 20.84 11.44
CA ILE A 43 -8.08 20.26 11.60
C ILE A 43 -7.55 19.77 10.24
N PHE A 44 -8.37 19.01 9.50
CA PHE A 44 -8.02 18.53 8.15
C PHE A 44 -7.65 19.67 7.21
N LYS A 45 -8.37 20.78 7.28
CA LYS A 45 -8.15 21.99 6.45
C LYS A 45 -7.00 22.88 6.96
N GLY A 46 -6.33 22.50 8.06
CA GLY A 46 -5.27 23.29 8.68
C GLY A 46 -5.75 24.58 9.36
N GLN A 47 -7.04 24.69 9.65
CA GLN A 47 -7.65 25.86 10.30
C GLN A 47 -7.59 25.81 11.83
N LEU A 48 -7.24 24.64 12.38
CA LEU A 48 -6.94 24.40 13.80
C LEU A 48 -5.59 23.69 13.88
N LEU A 49 -4.73 24.12 14.81
CA LEU A 49 -3.50 23.41 15.13
C LEU A 49 -3.85 22.08 15.83
N ASN A 50 -3.03 21.03 15.68
CA ASN A 50 -3.25 19.79 16.44
C ASN A 50 -2.92 20.02 17.92
N ARG A 51 -3.66 19.37 18.82
CA ARG A 51 -3.47 19.44 20.29
C ARG A 51 -2.10 18.90 20.73
N ASP A 52 -1.53 18.02 19.91
CA ASP A 52 -0.16 17.54 20.02
C ASP A 52 0.59 17.94 18.73
N GLY A 53 1.83 18.41 18.85
CA GLY A 53 2.71 18.79 17.73
C GLY A 53 3.09 17.65 16.78
N SER A 54 2.27 16.61 16.65
CA SER A 54 2.39 15.55 15.67
C SER A 54 1.87 16.04 14.32
N LYS A 55 2.83 16.55 13.53
CA LYS A 55 2.83 16.79 12.08
C LYS A 55 1.62 16.19 11.35
N GLY A 56 0.63 17.02 11.07
CA GLY A 56 -0.51 16.71 10.20
C GLY A 56 -0.27 17.05 8.73
N HIS A 57 0.97 17.04 8.23
CA HIS A 57 1.17 16.99 6.79
C HIS A 57 0.90 15.56 6.34
N ARG A 58 -0.27 15.35 5.73
CA ARG A 58 -0.48 14.16 4.92
C ARG A 58 0.54 14.16 3.79
N ASN A 59 1.61 13.40 3.99
CA ASN A 59 2.57 13.06 2.96
C ASN A 59 1.93 12.03 2.02
N ILE A 60 0.96 12.48 1.22
CA ILE A 60 0.38 11.71 0.12
C ILE A 60 1.42 11.78 -1.00
N ASN A 61 2.41 10.88 -0.99
CA ASN A 61 3.03 10.25 -2.19
C ASN A 61 4.43 9.65 -1.99
N ASN A 62 5.07 9.76 -0.82
CA ASN A 62 6.41 9.14 -0.66
C ASN A 62 6.36 7.60 -0.53
N ASN A 63 5.18 7.03 -0.30
CA ASN A 63 5.02 5.60 -0.05
C ASN A 63 4.91 4.78 -1.35
N SER A 64 4.37 5.31 -2.45
CA SER A 64 4.26 4.59 -3.72
C SER A 64 5.61 4.50 -4.43
N GLU A 65 6.39 5.58 -4.43
CA GLU A 65 7.71 5.61 -5.04
C GLU A 65 8.69 4.70 -4.30
N SER A 66 8.72 4.77 -2.97
CA SER A 66 9.54 3.87 -2.15
C SER A 66 9.16 2.40 -2.36
N LYS A 67 7.86 2.08 -2.46
CA LYS A 67 7.38 0.74 -2.80
C LYS A 67 7.79 0.31 -4.21
N GLY A 68 7.73 1.20 -5.20
CA GLY A 68 8.18 0.94 -6.57
C GLY A 68 9.68 0.65 -6.65
N ARG A 69 10.49 1.43 -5.94
CA ARG A 69 11.94 1.20 -5.82
C ARG A 69 12.24 -0.15 -5.17
N ASN A 70 11.56 -0.49 -4.08
CA ASN A 70 11.74 -1.78 -3.42
C ASN A 70 11.34 -2.95 -4.32
N LYS A 71 10.20 -2.85 -5.02
CA LYS A 71 9.78 -3.85 -6.01
C LYS A 71 10.83 -4.06 -7.11
N THR A 72 11.43 -2.97 -7.61
CA THR A 72 12.47 -3.04 -8.64
C THR A 72 13.72 -3.75 -8.12
N LYS A 73 14.14 -3.43 -6.88
CA LYS A 73 15.27 -4.11 -6.22
C LYS A 73 15.02 -5.61 -6.05
N GLU A 74 13.85 -6.00 -5.56
CA GLU A 74 13.49 -7.42 -5.37
C GLU A 74 13.45 -8.18 -6.70
N LEU A 75 12.91 -7.58 -7.77
CA LEU A 75 12.92 -8.20 -9.10
C LEU A 75 14.33 -8.41 -9.65
N ASN A 76 15.26 -7.48 -9.40
CA ASN A 76 16.65 -7.64 -9.81
C ASN A 76 17.33 -8.80 -9.06
N ILE A 77 17.10 -8.91 -7.75
CA ILE A 77 17.60 -10.04 -6.94
C ILE A 77 17.06 -11.36 -7.48
N ILE A 78 15.75 -11.43 -7.77
CA ILE A 78 15.13 -12.62 -8.38
C ILE A 78 15.75 -12.92 -9.75
N LYS A 79 15.96 -11.93 -10.61
CA LYS A 79 16.58 -12.13 -11.93
C LYS A 79 18.01 -12.67 -11.81
N GLU A 80 18.77 -12.19 -10.84
CA GLU A 80 20.15 -12.60 -10.58
C GLU A 80 20.24 -14.02 -10.01
N SER A 81 19.21 -14.51 -9.31
CA SER A 81 19.22 -15.86 -8.74
C SER A 81 19.10 -17.00 -9.75
N PHE A 82 18.87 -16.72 -11.03
CA PHE A 82 18.79 -17.73 -12.09
C PHE A 82 19.98 -17.63 -13.05
N ASN A 83 20.66 -18.75 -13.30
CA ASN A 83 21.71 -18.85 -14.31
C ASN A 83 21.29 -19.73 -15.48
N LEU A 84 21.89 -19.44 -16.64
CA LEU A 84 21.72 -20.29 -17.82
C LEU A 84 22.30 -21.67 -17.53
N LYS A 85 21.62 -22.71 -18.03
CA LYS A 85 21.96 -24.13 -17.88
C LYS A 85 21.77 -24.70 -16.47
N ASP A 86 21.23 -23.93 -15.53
CA ASP A 86 20.83 -24.48 -14.22
C ASP A 86 19.65 -25.44 -14.42
N ASP A 87 19.70 -26.56 -13.71
CA ASP A 87 18.56 -27.46 -13.58
C ASP A 87 17.66 -26.94 -12.45
N ILE A 88 16.37 -26.87 -12.69
CA ILE A 88 15.42 -26.20 -11.82
C ILE A 88 14.11 -26.96 -11.71
N LYS A 89 13.52 -26.90 -10.51
CA LYS A 89 12.20 -27.40 -10.21
C LYS A 89 11.32 -26.24 -9.76
N ILE A 90 10.25 -25.98 -10.48
CA ILE A 90 9.36 -24.85 -10.29
C ILE A 90 7.97 -25.38 -9.98
N LYS A 91 7.39 -24.94 -8.86
CA LYS A 91 5.95 -25.11 -8.61
C LYS A 91 5.22 -23.89 -9.14
N ALA A 92 4.45 -24.09 -10.20
CA ALA A 92 3.64 -23.06 -10.83
C ALA A 92 2.18 -23.19 -10.41
N LYS A 93 1.59 -22.10 -9.93
CA LYS A 93 0.19 -22.03 -9.57
C LYS A 93 -0.65 -21.77 -10.83
N ILE A 94 -1.51 -22.73 -11.18
CA ILE A 94 -2.42 -22.62 -12.33
C ILE A 94 -3.73 -21.95 -11.89
N SER A 95 -4.24 -22.34 -10.72
CA SER A 95 -5.47 -21.78 -10.15
C SER A 95 -5.36 -21.67 -8.62
N THR A 96 -6.43 -21.23 -7.95
CA THR A 96 -6.47 -21.22 -6.49
C THR A 96 -6.34 -22.61 -5.87
N ARG A 97 -6.75 -23.67 -6.58
CA ARG A 97 -6.80 -25.05 -6.09
C ARG A 97 -5.76 -25.97 -6.74
N GLN A 98 -5.14 -25.55 -7.83
CA GLN A 98 -4.24 -26.38 -8.63
C GLN A 98 -2.87 -25.72 -8.80
N ALA A 99 -1.83 -26.52 -8.61
CA ALA A 99 -0.46 -26.17 -8.90
C ALA A 99 0.23 -27.38 -9.53
N GLU A 100 1.17 -27.11 -10.43
CA GLU A 100 1.93 -28.11 -11.15
C GLU A 100 3.41 -27.96 -10.82
N ILE A 101 4.13 -29.08 -10.82
CA ILE A 101 5.58 -29.11 -10.61
C ILE A 101 6.22 -29.34 -11.97
N ILE A 102 7.08 -28.41 -12.36
CA ILE A 102 7.75 -28.38 -13.64
C ILE A 102 9.25 -28.50 -13.36
N GLU A 103 9.86 -29.55 -13.89
CA GLU A 103 11.29 -29.82 -13.78
C GLU A 103 11.93 -29.66 -15.15
N GLY A 104 13.07 -28.98 -15.22
CA GLY A 104 13.77 -28.80 -16.47
C GLY A 104 15.01 -27.94 -16.35
N LYS A 105 15.60 -27.64 -17.50
CA LYS A 105 16.85 -26.88 -17.59
C LYS A 105 16.63 -25.48 -18.15
N ILE A 106 17.23 -24.46 -17.56
CA ILE A 106 17.15 -23.09 -18.09
C ILE A 106 17.95 -23.00 -19.39
N ILE A 107 17.25 -22.86 -20.52
CA ILE A 107 17.85 -22.77 -21.85
C ILE A 107 18.03 -21.33 -22.33
N GLN A 108 17.22 -20.40 -21.81
CA GLN A 108 17.31 -18.99 -22.15
C GLN A 108 16.99 -18.11 -20.94
N LYS A 109 17.67 -16.97 -20.88
CA LYS A 109 17.47 -15.92 -19.89
C LYS A 109 17.31 -14.59 -20.62
N THR A 110 16.28 -13.85 -20.27
CA THR A 110 16.01 -12.51 -20.81
C THR A 110 15.90 -11.52 -19.64
N ASP A 111 15.60 -10.25 -19.93
CA ASP A 111 15.38 -9.27 -18.87
C ASP A 111 14.09 -9.47 -18.08
N PHE A 112 13.11 -10.17 -18.64
CA PHE A 112 11.76 -10.29 -18.05
C PHE A 112 11.37 -11.72 -17.66
N MET A 113 12.03 -12.73 -18.23
CA MET A 113 11.67 -14.14 -18.07
C MET A 113 12.84 -15.08 -18.31
N ILE A 114 12.70 -16.31 -17.80
CA ILE A 114 13.50 -17.47 -18.15
C ILE A 114 12.70 -18.41 -19.04
N ILE A 115 13.39 -19.18 -19.88
CA ILE A 115 12.81 -20.31 -20.61
C ILE A 115 13.44 -21.59 -20.10
N VAL A 116 12.59 -22.50 -19.63
CA VAL A 116 12.96 -23.81 -19.09
C VAL A 116 12.56 -24.89 -20.08
N LYS A 117 13.49 -25.75 -20.47
CA LYS A 117 13.19 -26.94 -21.26
C LYS A 117 12.73 -28.05 -20.31
N ALA A 118 11.43 -28.30 -20.28
CA ALA A 118 10.80 -29.34 -19.48
C ALA A 118 10.32 -30.47 -20.41
N GLY A 119 10.98 -31.62 -20.37
CA GLY A 119 10.77 -32.70 -21.34
C GLY A 119 11.04 -32.24 -22.78
N ASN A 120 10.03 -32.37 -23.65
CA ASN A 120 10.14 -32.04 -25.07
C ASN A 120 9.73 -30.59 -25.42
N TYR A 121 9.23 -29.82 -24.46
CA TYR A 121 8.69 -28.49 -24.73
C TYR A 121 9.42 -27.40 -23.92
N PRO A 122 9.72 -26.24 -24.52
CA PRO A 122 10.18 -25.07 -23.79
C PRO A 122 8.99 -24.35 -23.12
N ILE A 123 9.14 -23.99 -21.85
CA ILE A 123 8.13 -23.26 -21.06
C ILE A 123 8.75 -21.96 -20.54
N SER A 124 8.03 -20.85 -20.69
CA SER A 124 8.46 -19.53 -20.24
C SER A 124 7.92 -19.17 -18.85
N PHE A 125 8.77 -18.62 -17.98
CA PHE A 125 8.38 -18.11 -16.66
C PHE A 125 8.86 -16.68 -16.46
N LYS A 126 7.94 -15.75 -16.15
CA LYS A 126 8.29 -14.34 -15.92
C LYS A 126 8.82 -14.15 -14.50
N TYR A 127 9.78 -13.25 -14.32
CA TYR A 127 10.28 -12.90 -12.97
C TYR A 127 9.20 -12.35 -12.05
N ILE A 128 8.20 -11.68 -12.63
CA ILE A 128 7.06 -11.18 -11.85
C ILE A 128 6.25 -12.31 -11.21
N ASP A 129 6.19 -13.49 -11.82
CA ASP A 129 5.44 -14.63 -11.27
C ASP A 129 6.12 -15.21 -10.03
N PHE A 130 7.45 -15.15 -9.96
CA PHE A 130 8.20 -15.50 -8.76
C PHE A 130 8.04 -14.44 -7.66
N TYR A 131 8.08 -13.16 -8.03
CA TYR A 131 7.82 -12.05 -7.11
C TYR A 131 6.43 -12.13 -6.46
N THR A 132 5.39 -12.43 -7.25
CA THR A 132 4.01 -12.57 -6.75
C THR A 132 3.74 -13.93 -6.10
N LYS A 133 4.73 -14.84 -6.05
CA LYS A 133 4.61 -16.21 -5.53
C LYS A 133 3.60 -17.08 -6.30
N ASN A 134 3.33 -16.73 -7.56
CA ASN A 134 2.63 -17.62 -8.49
C ASN A 134 3.56 -18.76 -8.96
N CYS A 135 4.86 -18.51 -9.00
CA CYS A 135 5.89 -19.53 -9.20
C CYS A 135 6.83 -19.56 -7.99
N ILE A 136 7.22 -20.75 -7.56
CA ILE A 136 8.18 -20.94 -6.46
C ILE A 136 9.22 -21.96 -6.91
N VAL A 137 10.49 -21.62 -6.76
CA VAL A 137 11.59 -22.57 -6.97
C VAL A 137 11.65 -23.51 -5.78
N ILE A 138 11.64 -24.81 -6.05
CA ILE A 138 11.74 -25.87 -5.03
C ILE A 138 13.11 -26.54 -5.22
N GLN A 139 13.84 -26.75 -4.12
CA GLN A 139 15.07 -27.53 -4.10
C GLN A 139 14.80 -29.02 -4.12
#